data_AF-A0A1G3BXP0-F1
#
_entry.id   AF-A0A1G3BXP0-F1
#
_cell.length_a   1.000
_cell.length_b   1.000
_cell.length_c   1.000
_cell.angle_alpha   90.00
_cell.angle_beta   90.00
_cell.angle_gamma   90.00
#
_symmetry.space_group_name_H-M   'P 1'
#
loop_
_entity.id
_entity.type
_entity.pdbx_description
1 polymer ?
#
loop_
_entity_poly.entity_id
_entity_poly.type
_entity_poly.pdbx_seq_one_letter_code
_entity_poly.pdbx_strand_id
1 'polypeptide(L)'
;MSKKNKYTDWTKEDLIKQICALEKRKKYGLVWDEEKTKERFEVDAEEKLPVLVEDRKREITTDADKPVNILIEGDNYHALSVLNYTHPKSIDVIYIDPPYNTGNNTWKYNNRYVNEDDA
;
A
#
# COMPACT_ATOMS: atom_id res chain seq x y z
N MET A 1 -15.50 18.74 2.93
CA MET A 1 -16.86 18.28 2.59
C MET A 1 -17.52 17.70 3.84
N SER A 2 -18.70 18.21 4.22
CA SER A 2 -19.43 17.82 5.42
C SER A 2 -19.84 16.34 5.34
N LYS A 3 -19.30 15.49 6.21
CA LYS A 3 -19.71 14.08 6.30
C LYS A 3 -21.19 14.05 6.71
N LYS A 4 -22.07 13.62 5.81
CA LYS A 4 -23.48 13.36 6.13
C LYS A 4 -23.55 12.49 7.38
N ASN A 5 -24.32 12.93 8.37
CA ASN A 5 -24.49 12.27 9.66
C ASN A 5 -25.12 10.88 9.45
N LYS A 6 -24.30 9.82 9.36
CA LYS A 6 -24.73 8.44 9.03
C LYS A 6 -25.62 7.77 10.09
N TYR A 7 -25.87 8.43 11.21
CA TYR A 7 -26.54 7.86 12.38
C TYR A 7 -27.84 8.58 12.77
N THR A 8 -28.29 9.55 11.96
CA THR A 8 -29.52 10.31 12.26
C THR A 8 -30.77 9.44 12.30
N ASP A 9 -30.77 8.35 11.52
CA ASP A 9 -31.93 7.47 11.37
C ASP A 9 -31.81 6.21 12.23
N TRP A 10 -30.77 6.12 13.08
CA TRP A 10 -30.52 4.93 13.90
C TRP A 10 -31.31 5.00 15.19
N THR A 11 -31.90 3.87 15.57
CA THR A 11 -32.55 3.77 16.88
C THR A 11 -31.50 3.70 17.98
N LYS A 12 -31.92 3.95 19.23
CA LYS A 12 -31.05 3.78 20.41
C LYS A 12 -30.49 2.36 20.49
N GLU A 13 -31.26 1.36 20.08
CA GLU A 13 -30.86 -0.05 20.08
C GLU A 13 -29.77 -0.32 19.06
N ASP A 14 -29.87 0.27 17.86
CA ASP A 14 -28.84 0.16 16.82
C ASP A 14 -27.52 0.79 17.25
N LEU A 15 -27.57 1.95 17.91
CA LEU A 15 -26.40 2.63 18.46
C LEU A 15 -25.72 1.80 19.56
N ILE A 16 -26.50 1.21 20.48
CA ILE A 16 -25.98 0.33 21.53
C ILE A 16 -25.32 -0.90 20.92
N LYS A 17 -25.96 -1.51 19.92
CA LYS A 17 -25.41 -2.67 19.21
C LYS A 17 -24.04 -2.37 18.59
N GLN A 18 -23.89 -1.18 18.00
CA GLN A 18 -22.61 -0.75 17.41
C GLN A 18 -21.53 -0.48 18.47
N ILE A 19 -21.87 0.14 19.59
CA ILE A 19 -20.93 0.37 20.70
C ILE A 19 -20.44 -0.97 21.25
N CYS A 20 -21.35 -1.92 21.52
CA CYS A 20 -20.97 -3.25 21.99
C CYS A 20 -20.10 -4.00 20.97
N ALA A 21 -20.28 -3.77 19.67
CA ALA A 21 -19.42 -4.35 18.63
C ALA A 21 -18.01 -3.71 18.63
N LEU A 22 -17.92 -2.39 18.83
CA LEU A 22 -16.64 -1.68 18.93
C LEU A 22 -15.86 -2.05 20.19
N GLU A 23 -16.54 -2.21 21.33
CA GLU A 23 -15.93 -2.62 22.60
C GLU A 23 -15.41 -4.06 22.59
N LYS A 24 -15.95 -4.92 21.72
CA LYS A 24 -15.46 -6.30 21.52
C LYS A 24 -14.17 -6.36 20.68
N ARG A 25 -13.77 -5.27 20.03
CA ARG A 25 -12.50 -5.22 19.29
C ARG A 25 -11.32 -5.35 20.26
N LYS A 26 -10.18 -5.84 19.77
CA LYS A 26 -8.97 -6.02 20.59
C LYS A 26 -8.61 -4.68 21.25
N LYS A 27 -8.46 -4.69 22.59
CA LYS A 27 -8.07 -3.51 23.38
C LYS A 27 -6.63 -3.06 23.12
N TYR A 28 -5.83 -3.88 22.46
CA TYR A 28 -4.42 -3.63 22.18
C TYR A 28 -4.10 -3.97 20.71
N GLY A 29 -3.22 -3.18 20.11
CA GLY A 29 -2.83 -3.27 18.72
C GLY A 29 -3.24 -2.05 17.90
N LEU A 30 -2.73 -1.96 16.68
CA LEU A 30 -3.20 -0.99 15.70
C LEU A 30 -4.58 -1.47 15.20
N VAL A 31 -5.62 -0.67 15.46
CA VAL A 31 -6.98 -0.95 15.03
C VAL A 31 -7.39 0.10 14.01
N TRP A 32 -7.44 -0.29 12.74
CA TRP A 32 -7.98 0.53 11.65
C TRP A 32 -9.35 0.00 11.19
N ASP A 33 -10.06 0.82 10.44
CA ASP A 33 -11.41 0.49 9.95
C ASP A 33 -11.31 -0.42 8.72
N GLU A 34 -11.28 -1.74 8.95
CA GLU A 34 -11.05 -2.78 7.92
C GLU A 34 -11.94 -2.64 6.67
N GLU A 35 -13.20 -2.21 6.84
CA GLU A 35 -14.16 -2.03 5.74
C GLU A 35 -13.83 -0.85 4.81
N LYS A 36 -12.92 0.06 5.22
CA LYS A 36 -12.51 1.24 4.42
C LYS A 36 -11.07 1.15 3.91
N THR A 37 -10.36 0.07 4.22
CA THR A 37 -8.90 -0.01 4.03
C THR A 37 -8.45 -0.94 2.92
N LYS A 38 -9.35 -1.49 2.09
CA LYS A 38 -8.89 -2.04 0.81
C LYS A 38 -8.34 -0.88 0.00
N GLU A 39 -7.02 -0.77 0.01
CA GLU A 39 -6.32 0.26 -0.73
C GLU A 39 -6.57 0.04 -2.22
N ARG A 40 -6.61 1.12 -2.99
CA ARG A 40 -6.90 1.07 -4.44
C ARG A 40 -5.97 0.10 -5.17
N PHE A 41 -4.70 0.01 -4.75
CA PHE A 41 -3.73 -0.92 -5.31
C PHE A 41 -4.06 -2.39 -5.05
N GLU A 42 -4.69 -2.74 -3.93
CA GLU A 42 -5.09 -4.12 -3.64
C GLU A 42 -6.22 -4.57 -4.57
N VAL A 43 -7.18 -3.68 -4.80
CA VAL A 43 -8.29 -3.92 -5.75
C VAL A 43 -7.75 -4.00 -7.17
N ASP A 44 -6.84 -3.09 -7.55
CA ASP A 44 -6.29 -3.04 -8.90
C ASP A 44 -5.40 -4.26 -9.21
N ALA A 45 -4.77 -4.86 -8.19
CA ALA A 45 -3.95 -6.06 -8.31
C ALA A 45 -4.72 -7.38 -8.17
N GLU A 46 -5.98 -7.34 -7.73
CA GLU A 46 -6.85 -8.52 -7.61
C GLU A 46 -6.94 -9.18 -9.00
N GLU A 47 -6.58 -10.47 -9.07
CA GLU A 47 -6.52 -11.30 -10.29
C GLU A 47 -5.46 -10.92 -11.36
N LYS A 48 -4.59 -9.94 -11.12
CA LYS A 48 -3.50 -9.59 -12.04
C LYS A 48 -2.17 -10.11 -11.52
N LEU A 49 -1.56 -11.03 -12.27
CA LEU A 49 -0.21 -11.51 -11.98
C LEU A 49 0.82 -10.61 -12.67
N PRO A 50 1.63 -9.84 -11.92
CA PRO A 50 2.69 -9.05 -12.52
C PRO A 50 3.76 -9.97 -13.14
N VAL A 51 4.26 -9.60 -14.32
CA VAL A 51 5.34 -10.29 -15.02
C VAL A 51 6.44 -9.28 -15.32
N LEU A 52 7.67 -9.59 -14.92
CA LEU A 52 8.83 -8.78 -15.26
C LEU A 52 9.27 -9.08 -16.70
N VAL A 53 9.46 -8.03 -17.48
CA VAL A 53 9.97 -8.11 -18.85
C VAL A 53 11.33 -7.45 -18.89
N GLU A 54 12.32 -8.15 -19.41
CA GLU A 54 13.67 -7.62 -19.60
C GLU A 54 13.68 -6.58 -20.74
N ASP A 55 14.11 -5.35 -20.43
CA ASP A 55 14.40 -4.35 -21.45
C ASP A 55 15.90 -4.29 -21.74
N ARG A 56 16.33 -5.07 -22.73
CA ARG A 56 17.73 -5.14 -23.17
C ARG A 56 18.31 -3.81 -23.65
N LYS A 57 17.47 -2.84 -24.03
CA LYS A 57 17.96 -1.52 -24.47
C LYS A 57 18.49 -0.68 -23.31
N ARG A 58 18.09 -1.00 -22.08
CA ARG A 58 18.49 -0.31 -20.85
C ARG A 58 19.51 -1.10 -20.04
N GLU A 59 20.00 -2.20 -20.57
CA GLU A 59 21.03 -3.00 -19.93
C GLU A 59 22.32 -2.18 -19.78
N ILE A 60 22.91 -2.23 -18.59
CA ILE A 60 24.20 -1.60 -18.30
C ILE A 60 25.21 -2.72 -18.11
N THR A 61 25.94 -3.04 -19.19
CA THR A 61 27.01 -4.04 -19.13
C THR A 61 28.22 -3.43 -18.45
N THR A 62 28.70 -4.09 -17.39
CA THR A 62 29.94 -3.73 -16.70
C THR A 62 30.91 -4.91 -16.75
N ASP A 63 31.65 -5.14 -15.66
CA ASP A 63 32.64 -6.21 -15.56
C ASP A 63 31.95 -7.58 -15.48
N ALA A 64 32.36 -8.52 -16.33
CA ALA A 64 31.78 -9.86 -16.40
C ALA A 64 32.08 -10.71 -15.15
N ASP A 65 33.13 -10.36 -14.40
CA ASP A 65 33.52 -11.07 -13.18
C ASP A 65 32.78 -10.55 -11.93
N LYS A 66 31.96 -9.50 -12.06
CA LYS A 66 31.19 -8.91 -10.96
C LYS A 66 29.76 -9.46 -10.89
N PRO A 67 29.11 -9.39 -9.71
CA PRO A 67 27.72 -9.76 -9.55
C PRO A 67 26.78 -8.92 -10.42
N VAL A 68 25.71 -9.54 -10.90
CA VAL A 68 24.61 -8.87 -11.61
C VAL A 68 23.70 -8.18 -10.61
N ASN A 69 23.41 -6.90 -10.86
CA ASN A 69 22.43 -6.12 -10.09
C ASN A 69 21.16 -5.94 -10.93
N ILE A 70 20.01 -5.96 -10.27
CA ILE A 70 18.70 -5.85 -10.92
C ILE A 70 18.10 -4.47 -10.61
N LEU A 71 17.68 -3.75 -11.65
CA LEU A 71 16.86 -2.55 -11.54
C LEU A 71 15.46 -2.85 -12.10
N ILE A 72 14.43 -2.63 -11.28
CA ILE A 72 13.04 -2.84 -11.67
C ILE A 72 12.36 -1.48 -11.78
N GLU A 73 11.80 -1.16 -12.95
CA GLU A 73 10.96 0.02 -13.15
C GLU A 73 9.49 -0.37 -13.05
N GLY A 74 8.76 0.23 -12.11
CA GLY A 74 7.35 -0.04 -11.89
C GLY A 74 6.89 0.32 -10.49
N ASP A 75 5.65 -0.02 -10.18
CA ASP A 75 5.11 0.09 -8.82
C ASP A 75 5.80 -0.90 -7.88
N ASN A 76 6.16 -0.43 -6.68
CA ASN A 76 6.92 -1.23 -5.72
C ASN A 76 6.14 -2.44 -5.20
N TYR A 77 4.81 -2.35 -5.05
CA TYR A 77 3.97 -3.45 -4.62
C TYR A 77 4.03 -4.62 -5.63
N HIS A 78 3.90 -4.31 -6.93
CA HIS A 78 3.99 -5.33 -7.98
C HIS A 78 5.41 -5.91 -8.08
N ALA A 79 6.45 -5.09 -7.98
CA ALA A 79 7.84 -5.56 -7.99
C ALA A 79 8.11 -6.52 -6.83
N LEU A 80 7.70 -6.14 -5.61
CA LEU A 80 7.86 -6.98 -4.42
C LEU A 80 7.03 -8.26 -4.48
N SER A 81 5.83 -8.21 -5.07
CA SER A 81 5.00 -9.40 -5.29
C SER A 81 5.73 -10.43 -6.16
N VAL A 82 6.37 -10.01 -7.26
CA VAL A 82 7.17 -10.92 -8.10
C VAL A 82 8.42 -11.43 -7.37
N LEU A 83 9.11 -10.55 -6.65
CA LEU A 83 10.30 -10.91 -5.88
C LEU A 83 9.97 -11.91 -4.76
N ASN A 84 8.77 -11.85 -4.17
CA ASN A 84 8.33 -12.81 -3.17
C ASN A 84 8.23 -14.24 -3.73
N TYR A 85 7.93 -14.42 -5.02
CA TYR A 85 7.93 -15.74 -5.67
C TYR A 85 9.34 -16.25 -5.99
N THR A 86 10.27 -15.37 -6.35
CA THR A 86 11.59 -15.75 -6.88
C THR A 86 12.72 -15.71 -5.86
N HIS A 87 12.62 -14.81 -4.87
CA HIS A 87 13.64 -14.56 -3.84
C HIS A 87 13.10 -14.70 -2.39
N PRO A 88 12.24 -15.70 -2.09
CA PRO A 88 11.68 -15.84 -0.74
C PRO A 88 12.80 -16.11 0.28
N LYS A 89 12.86 -15.29 1.33
CA LYS A 89 13.86 -15.37 2.41
C LYS A 89 15.32 -15.22 1.94
N SER A 90 15.55 -14.61 0.78
CA SER A 90 16.88 -14.41 0.20
C SER A 90 17.43 -12.98 0.38
N ILE A 91 16.70 -12.10 1.07
CA ILE A 91 17.08 -10.69 1.25
C ILE A 91 17.62 -10.48 2.66
N ASP A 92 18.90 -10.09 2.76
CA ASP A 92 19.56 -9.85 4.04
C ASP A 92 19.22 -8.47 4.64
N VAL A 93 19.15 -7.44 3.79
CA VAL A 93 18.96 -6.04 4.21
C VAL A 93 17.99 -5.35 3.27
N ILE A 94 17.04 -4.61 3.85
CA ILE A 94 16.11 -3.74 3.12
C ILE A 94 16.33 -2.32 3.61
N TYR A 95 16.58 -1.40 2.68
CA TYR A 95 16.63 0.04 2.93
C TYR A 95 15.56 0.74 2.11
N ILE A 96 14.70 1.52 2.77
CA ILE A 96 13.65 2.31 2.13
C ILE A 96 13.60 3.72 2.71
N ASP A 97 13.29 4.69 1.87
CA ASP A 97 13.01 6.08 2.25
C ASP A 97 11.60 6.47 1.76
N PRO A 98 10.53 5.99 2.44
CA PRO A 98 9.15 6.22 2.01
C PRO A 98 8.71 7.66 2.31
N PRO A 99 7.63 8.17 1.70
CA PRO A 99 7.06 9.46 2.07
C PRO A 99 6.60 9.47 3.53
N TYR A 100 7.00 10.49 4.30
CA TYR A 100 6.74 10.58 5.74
C TYR A 100 5.35 11.14 6.10
N ASN A 101 4.53 11.50 5.11
CA ASN A 101 3.18 12.03 5.32
C ASN A 101 3.13 13.24 6.30
N THR A 102 4.11 14.15 6.20
CA THR A 102 4.24 15.32 7.09
C THR A 102 3.24 16.44 6.80
N GLY A 103 2.37 16.26 5.80
CA GLY A 103 1.46 17.31 5.31
C GLY A 103 2.15 18.44 4.53
N ASN A 104 3.48 18.37 4.33
CA ASN A 104 4.24 19.34 3.55
C ASN A 104 4.17 19.01 2.06
N ASN A 105 3.84 20.00 1.22
CA ASN A 105 3.63 19.84 -0.23
C ASN A 105 4.94 19.92 -1.04
N THR A 106 6.07 19.55 -0.44
CA THR A 106 7.37 19.64 -1.10
C THR A 106 7.49 18.63 -2.25
N TRP A 107 7.91 19.13 -3.41
CA TRP A 107 7.91 18.54 -4.75
C TRP A 107 8.45 17.11 -4.96
N LYS A 108 9.12 16.50 -3.98
CA LYS A 108 9.83 15.23 -4.20
C LYS A 108 8.97 13.97 -4.09
N TYR A 109 7.85 14.03 -3.36
CA TYR A 109 6.93 12.89 -3.20
C TYR A 109 5.49 13.39 -3.14
N ASN A 110 4.55 12.63 -3.70
CA ASN A 110 3.13 12.89 -3.49
C ASN A 110 2.78 12.62 -2.02
N ASN A 111 2.88 13.66 -1.18
CA ASN A 111 2.61 13.62 0.25
C ASN A 111 1.10 13.69 0.56
N ARG A 112 0.22 13.63 -0.45
CA ARG A 112 -1.22 13.45 -0.26
C ARG A 112 -1.61 12.05 -0.69
N TYR A 113 -2.12 11.29 0.28
CA TYR A 113 -2.70 9.97 0.09
C TYR A 113 -4.04 10.01 -0.68
N VAL A 114 -4.59 11.19 -0.92
CA VAL A 114 -5.87 11.42 -1.61
C VAL A 114 -5.60 12.45 -2.71
N ASN A 115 -5.58 12.01 -3.98
CA ASN A 115 -5.65 12.98 -5.08
C ASN A 115 -7.07 13.56 -5.10
N GLU A 116 -7.22 14.79 -5.58
CA GLU A 116 -8.54 15.44 -5.69
C GLU A 116 -9.49 14.67 -6.63
N ASP A 117 -8.94 13.80 -7.48
CA ASP A 117 -9.65 12.89 -8.37
C ASP A 117 -10.11 11.58 -7.69
N ASP A 118 -9.70 11.32 -6.45
CA ASP A 118 -10.12 10.15 -5.64
C ASP A 118 -11.31 10.46 -4.71
N ALA A 119 -11.96 11.63 -4.87
CA ALA A 119 -13.07 12.12 -4.04
C ALA A 119 -14.47 11.82 -4.60
#